data_AF-A0A9R0SE25-F1
#
_entry.id   AF-A0A9R0SE25-F1
#
_cell.length_a   1.000
_cell.length_b   1.000
_cell.length_c   1.000
_cell.angle_alpha   90.00
_cell.angle_beta   90.00
_cell.angle_gamma   90.00
#
_symmetry.space_group_name_H-M   'P 1'
#
loop_
_entity.id
_entity.type
_entity.pdbx_description
1 polymer ?
#
loop_
_entity_poly.entity_id
_entity_poly.type
_entity_poly.pdbx_seq_one_letter_code
_entity_poly.pdbx_strand_id
1 'polypeptide(L)'
;MSLSATFRVAKIPRTTLPPKSCKATPSSVSASSAPASGDPPPKAAKKKKEAAPWCVYLISSSRAPRTYVGVTTDFPRRLRQHNGELKGGAKASSAGRPWNLACLVEGFTNRSEACEFESKWKNISKKMTRKRSEPGMNAVLQHREVALSRVKTFLDCNHLNIKWHSS
;
A
#
# COMPACT_ATOMS: atom_id res chain seq x y z
N MET A 1 -18.41 52.81 9.03
CA MET A 1 -17.22 52.04 9.49
C MET A 1 -17.00 50.93 8.46
N SER A 2 -16.03 51.09 7.56
CA SER A 2 -15.79 50.19 6.42
C SER A 2 -14.50 49.43 6.65
N LEU A 3 -14.54 48.10 6.62
CA LEU A 3 -13.36 47.22 6.73
C LEU A 3 -13.26 46.37 5.47
N SER A 4 -12.36 46.78 4.57
CA SER A 4 -11.96 46.03 3.37
C SER A 4 -10.68 45.24 3.67
N ALA A 5 -10.79 43.91 3.71
CA ALA A 5 -9.64 43.01 3.86
C ALA A 5 -9.26 42.42 2.50
N THR A 6 -8.08 42.80 1.99
CA THR A 6 -7.49 42.24 0.77
C THR A 6 -6.60 41.05 1.10
N PHE A 7 -6.91 39.87 0.56
CA PHE A 7 -6.09 38.66 0.68
C PHE A 7 -5.00 38.65 -0.41
N ARG A 8 -3.73 38.59 -0.01
CA ARG A 8 -2.59 38.40 -0.93
C ARG A 8 -2.34 36.91 -1.18
N VAL A 9 -2.41 36.51 -2.44
CA VAL A 9 -2.01 35.19 -2.95
C VAL A 9 -0.49 35.08 -2.98
N ALA A 10 0.07 34.19 -2.16
CA ALA A 10 1.49 33.83 -2.23
C ALA A 10 1.69 32.63 -3.17
N LYS A 11 2.47 32.86 -4.24
CA LYS A 11 2.81 31.91 -5.30
C LYS A 11 4.06 31.10 -4.86
N ILE A 12 3.91 29.80 -4.61
CA ILE A 12 5.02 28.92 -4.21
C ILE A 12 5.80 28.48 -5.46
N PRO A 13 7.13 28.66 -5.54
CA PRO A 13 7.94 28.22 -6.68
C PRO A 13 8.15 26.70 -6.72
N ARG A 14 8.17 26.17 -7.94
CA ARG A 14 8.50 24.77 -8.26
C ARG A 14 10.02 24.61 -8.36
N THR A 15 10.63 23.89 -7.44
CA THR A 15 12.07 23.56 -7.52
C THR A 15 12.28 22.20 -8.21
N THR A 16 13.07 22.26 -9.27
CA THR A 16 13.54 21.18 -10.14
C THR A 16 14.64 20.33 -9.48
N LEU A 17 14.54 19.01 -9.62
CA LEU A 17 15.60 18.04 -9.29
C LEU A 17 16.53 17.84 -10.49
N PRO A 18 17.87 17.85 -10.32
CA PRO A 18 18.82 17.33 -11.30
C PRO A 18 19.35 15.91 -10.95
N PRO A 19 20.02 15.22 -11.91
CA PRO A 19 20.07 13.76 -12.01
C PRO A 19 21.38 13.09 -11.52
N LYS A 20 21.35 11.75 -11.53
CA LYS A 20 22.37 10.76 -11.15
C LYS A 20 23.77 10.98 -11.76
N SER A 21 24.83 10.65 -11.02
CA SER A 21 26.02 9.95 -11.55
C SER A 21 26.85 9.27 -10.45
N CYS A 22 27.77 8.42 -10.90
CA CYS A 22 28.38 7.26 -10.26
C CYS A 22 29.89 7.51 -9.99
N LYS A 23 30.48 6.71 -9.09
CA LYS A 23 31.79 6.00 -9.25
C LYS A 23 32.80 6.15 -8.08
N ALA A 24 33.30 4.98 -7.67
CA ALA A 24 34.61 4.60 -7.10
C ALA A 24 35.06 4.97 -5.65
N THR A 25 35.31 3.87 -4.92
CA THR A 25 36.32 3.51 -3.88
C THR A 25 37.71 4.18 -4.00
N PRO A 26 38.57 4.28 -2.93
CA PRO A 26 39.08 3.08 -2.22
C PRO A 26 39.45 3.14 -0.72
N SER A 27 39.48 1.93 -0.14
CA SER A 27 40.37 1.35 0.89
C SER A 27 40.68 2.10 2.20
N SER A 28 40.41 1.47 3.35
CA SER A 28 41.43 0.65 4.06
C SER A 28 40.97 0.14 5.46
N VAL A 29 41.26 -1.15 5.69
CA VAL A 29 41.64 -1.88 6.92
C VAL A 29 40.89 -1.69 8.26
N SER A 30 40.29 -2.77 8.78
CA SER A 30 40.90 -3.62 9.82
C SER A 30 39.93 -4.69 10.35
N ALA A 31 40.47 -5.87 10.60
CA ALA A 31 39.81 -7.14 10.90
C ALA A 31 39.62 -7.41 12.41
N SER A 32 38.76 -8.39 12.74
CA SER A 32 38.88 -9.41 13.83
C SER A 32 37.57 -10.25 13.90
N SER A 33 37.49 -11.45 13.29
CA SER A 33 37.65 -12.83 13.87
C SER A 33 36.55 -13.24 14.88
N ALA A 34 35.48 -13.98 14.49
CA ALA A 34 35.29 -15.47 14.39
C ALA A 34 34.75 -16.11 15.71
N PRO A 35 34.27 -17.37 15.76
CA PRO A 35 33.33 -18.15 14.92
C PRO A 35 32.18 -18.83 15.76
N ALA A 36 31.07 -19.28 15.16
CA ALA A 36 30.26 -20.36 15.75
C ALA A 36 29.32 -21.01 14.74
N SER A 37 29.43 -22.33 14.71
CA SER A 37 28.73 -23.36 13.96
C SER A 37 27.20 -23.25 13.97
N GLY A 38 26.61 -23.54 12.82
CA GLY A 38 25.17 -23.75 12.68
C GLY A 38 24.86 -24.02 11.20
N ASP A 39 24.46 -25.24 10.92
CA ASP A 39 24.10 -25.82 9.64
C ASP A 39 23.46 -24.83 8.63
N PRO A 40 23.85 -24.84 7.34
CA PRO A 40 23.15 -24.05 6.35
C PRO A 40 21.70 -24.54 6.25
N PRO A 41 20.69 -23.67 6.53
CA PRO A 41 19.30 -24.07 6.39
C PRO A 41 19.03 -24.50 4.93
N PRO A 42 18.17 -25.51 4.72
CA PRO A 42 18.01 -26.16 3.43
C PRO A 42 17.68 -25.12 2.36
N LYS A 43 18.47 -25.14 1.28
CA LYS A 43 18.30 -24.33 0.08
C LYS A 43 16.82 -24.30 -0.30
N ALA A 44 16.17 -23.16 -0.02
CA ALA A 44 14.78 -22.94 -0.37
C ALA A 44 14.61 -23.19 -1.87
N ALA A 45 13.91 -24.28 -2.19
CA ALA A 45 13.62 -24.70 -3.54
C ALA A 45 13.04 -23.51 -4.31
N LYS A 46 13.77 -23.04 -5.32
CA LYS A 46 13.35 -21.97 -6.22
C LYS A 46 12.20 -22.50 -7.08
N LYS A 47 10.96 -22.45 -6.57
CA LYS A 47 9.76 -22.64 -7.38
C LYS A 47 9.79 -21.61 -8.51
N LYS A 48 9.64 -22.06 -9.76
CA LYS A 48 9.48 -21.18 -10.93
C LYS A 48 8.28 -20.27 -10.63
N LYS A 49 8.53 -18.99 -10.38
CA LYS A 49 7.49 -17.97 -10.24
C LYS A 49 6.92 -17.76 -11.63
N GLU A 50 5.81 -18.42 -11.94
CA GLU A 50 4.91 -17.90 -12.96
C GLU A 50 4.58 -16.45 -12.60
N ALA A 51 4.47 -15.59 -13.60
CA ALA A 51 4.25 -14.17 -13.39
C ALA A 51 2.97 -13.98 -12.57
N ALA A 52 3.13 -13.64 -11.30
CA ALA A 52 1.99 -13.51 -10.40
C ALA A 52 1.06 -12.41 -10.94
N PRO A 53 -0.24 -12.69 -11.07
CA PRO A 53 -1.20 -11.74 -11.60
C PRO A 53 -1.23 -10.47 -10.75
N TRP A 54 -1.63 -9.37 -11.36
CA TRP A 54 -1.82 -8.13 -10.61
C TRP A 54 -2.98 -8.32 -9.62
N CYS A 55 -2.82 -7.77 -8.41
CA CYS A 55 -3.84 -7.80 -7.37
C CYS A 55 -3.95 -6.43 -6.69
N VAL A 56 -5.17 -6.12 -6.24
CA VAL A 56 -5.48 -4.95 -5.43
C VAL A 56 -5.76 -5.44 -4.03
N TYR A 57 -5.15 -4.83 -3.03
CA TYR A 57 -5.30 -5.23 -1.63
C TYR A 57 -5.79 -4.07 -0.78
N LEU A 58 -6.61 -4.40 0.21
CA LEU A 58 -7.04 -3.56 1.31
C LEU A 58 -6.47 -4.14 2.59
N ILE A 59 -5.68 -3.35 3.30
CA ILE A 59 -5.19 -3.68 4.64
C ILE A 59 -5.77 -2.72 5.66
N SER A 60 -6.02 -3.22 6.86
CA SER A 60 -6.48 -2.48 8.02
C SER A 60 -5.40 -2.47 9.10
N SER A 61 -5.37 -1.40 9.88
CA SER A 61 -4.53 -1.32 11.07
C SER A 61 -5.28 -1.89 12.27
N SER A 62 -4.62 -2.71 13.09
CA SER A 62 -5.18 -3.13 14.39
C SER A 62 -5.21 -2.02 15.43
N ARG A 63 -4.31 -1.02 15.32
CA ARG A 63 -4.13 0.02 16.34
C ARG A 63 -4.99 1.26 16.13
N ALA A 64 -5.44 1.50 14.90
CA ALA A 64 -6.20 2.69 14.56
C ALA A 64 -7.21 2.38 13.45
N PRO A 65 -8.33 3.12 13.35
CA PRO A 65 -9.32 2.97 12.28
C PRO A 65 -8.79 3.53 10.95
N ARG A 66 -7.70 2.92 10.46
CA ARG A 66 -6.97 3.31 9.26
C ARG A 66 -6.93 2.13 8.30
N THR A 67 -7.15 2.44 7.03
CA THR A 67 -7.07 1.48 5.93
C THR A 67 -6.08 1.98 4.89
N TYR A 68 -5.41 1.05 4.24
CA TYR A 68 -4.59 1.33 3.07
C TYR A 68 -5.05 0.45 1.90
N VAL A 69 -5.15 1.06 0.72
CA VAL A 69 -5.46 0.36 -0.54
C VAL A 69 -4.26 0.54 -1.47
N GLY A 70 -3.78 -0.55 -2.05
CA GLY A 70 -2.69 -0.53 -3.00
C GLY A 70 -2.73 -1.68 -3.99
N VAL A 71 -1.81 -1.64 -4.96
CA VAL A 71 -1.68 -2.63 -6.03
C VAL A 71 -0.33 -3.33 -5.90
N THR A 72 -0.28 -4.64 -6.13
CA THR A 72 0.95 -5.41 -6.16
C THR A 72 0.79 -6.69 -6.98
N THR A 73 1.91 -7.33 -7.33
CA THR A 73 1.94 -8.69 -7.87
C THR A 73 2.31 -9.71 -6.79
N ASP A 74 2.85 -9.26 -5.65
CA ASP A 74 3.30 -10.13 -4.56
C ASP A 74 2.80 -9.56 -3.22
N PHE A 75 1.55 -9.90 -2.89
CA PHE A 75 0.90 -9.48 -1.66
C PHE A 75 1.65 -9.90 -0.38
N PRO A 76 2.05 -11.17 -0.16
CA PRO A 76 2.71 -11.55 1.08
C PRO A 76 4.02 -10.80 1.29
N ARG A 77 4.82 -10.60 0.23
CA ARG A 77 6.03 -9.76 0.32
C ARG A 77 5.68 -8.32 0.69
N ARG A 78 4.64 -7.76 0.07
CA ARG A 78 4.20 -6.37 0.29
C ARG A 78 3.65 -6.14 1.69
N LEU A 79 2.93 -7.10 2.27
CA LEU A 79 2.43 -7.04 3.64
C LEU A 79 3.58 -7.00 4.65
N ARG A 80 4.59 -7.87 4.47
CA ARG A 80 5.81 -7.88 5.31
C ARG A 80 6.60 -6.56 5.22
N GLN A 81 6.65 -5.93 4.05
CA GLN A 81 7.20 -4.57 3.89
C GLN A 81 6.39 -3.51 4.64
N HIS A 82 5.05 -3.59 4.60
CA HIS A 82 4.18 -2.70 5.36
C HIS A 82 4.37 -2.88 6.87
N ASN A 83 4.55 -4.11 7.35
CA ASN A 83 4.86 -4.42 8.75
C ASN A 83 6.32 -4.14 9.16
N GLY A 84 7.20 -3.89 8.19
CA GLY A 84 8.59 -3.51 8.45
C GLY A 84 9.56 -4.66 8.64
N GLU A 85 9.12 -5.88 8.40
CA GLU A 85 9.99 -7.07 8.38
C GLU A 85 10.94 -7.04 7.17
N LEU A 86 10.54 -6.39 6.08
CA LEU A 86 11.32 -6.24 4.85
C LEU A 86 11.58 -4.77 4.51
N LYS A 87 12.75 -4.50 3.92
CA LYS A 87 13.11 -3.18 3.37
C LYS A 87 12.21 -2.83 2.18
N GLY A 88 11.97 -1.52 1.97
CA GLY A 88 11.18 -0.99 0.85
C GLY A 88 9.69 -0.74 1.14
N GLY A 89 9.28 -0.79 2.41
CA GLY A 89 7.94 -0.36 2.84
C GLY A 89 7.72 1.14 2.74
N ALA A 90 6.48 1.56 2.52
CA ALA A 90 6.13 2.98 2.47
C ALA A 90 6.29 3.63 3.86
N LYS A 91 6.97 4.78 3.95
CA LYS A 91 7.18 5.48 5.23
C LYS A 91 5.86 5.85 5.92
N ALA A 92 4.83 6.22 5.15
CA ALA A 92 3.49 6.51 5.68
C ALA A 92 2.79 5.29 6.31
N SER A 93 3.23 4.06 5.98
CA SER A 93 2.65 2.84 6.55
C SER A 93 3.27 2.41 7.88
N SER A 94 4.34 3.07 8.36
CA SER A 94 4.95 2.71 9.65
C SER A 94 4.01 2.99 10.83
N ALA A 95 3.25 4.09 10.78
CA ALA A 95 2.37 4.53 11.86
C ALA A 95 1.15 3.61 12.10
N GLY A 96 0.76 2.79 11.11
CA GLY A 96 -0.42 1.94 11.17
C GLY A 96 -0.14 0.44 11.36
N ARG A 97 1.12 0.05 11.62
CA ARG A 97 1.47 -1.36 11.93
C ARG A 97 0.76 -1.83 13.21
N PRO A 98 0.55 -3.12 13.49
CA PRO A 98 0.54 -4.18 12.51
C PRO A 98 -0.63 -3.97 11.54
N TRP A 99 -0.38 -4.29 10.28
CA TRP A 99 -1.37 -4.29 9.22
C TRP A 99 -1.87 -5.71 9.02
N ASN A 100 -3.19 -5.87 8.96
CA ASN A 100 -3.85 -7.12 8.61
C ASN A 100 -4.51 -7.01 7.24
N LEU A 101 -4.56 -8.13 6.54
CA LEU A 101 -5.32 -8.22 5.29
C LEU A 101 -6.82 -8.14 5.61
N ALA A 102 -7.53 -7.22 4.97
CA ALA A 102 -8.98 -7.10 5.07
C ALA A 102 -9.68 -7.56 3.78
N CYS A 103 -9.15 -7.21 2.61
CA CYS A 103 -9.69 -7.66 1.33
C CYS A 103 -8.56 -7.82 0.31
N LEU A 104 -8.63 -8.88 -0.49
CA LEU A 104 -7.74 -9.14 -1.61
C LEU A 104 -8.58 -9.34 -2.87
N VAL A 105 -8.24 -8.59 -3.92
CA VAL A 105 -8.86 -8.68 -5.24
C VAL A 105 -7.82 -9.18 -6.23
N GLU A 106 -8.04 -10.35 -6.79
CA GLU A 106 -7.16 -11.04 -7.73
C GLU A 106 -7.86 -11.18 -9.09
N GLY A 107 -7.09 -11.50 -10.13
CA GLY A 107 -7.62 -11.74 -11.48
C GLY A 107 -7.39 -10.61 -12.48
N PHE A 108 -6.64 -9.57 -12.09
CA PHE A 108 -6.29 -8.50 -13.03
C PHE A 108 -5.24 -8.99 -14.03
N THR A 109 -5.54 -8.79 -15.31
CA THR A 109 -4.64 -9.13 -16.42
C THR A 109 -3.52 -8.10 -16.53
N ASN A 110 -3.86 -6.83 -16.33
CA ASN A 110 -2.98 -5.69 -16.58
C ASN A 110 -2.76 -4.84 -15.32
N ARG A 111 -1.58 -4.23 -15.24
CA ARG A 111 -1.28 -3.22 -14.21
C ARG A 111 -2.25 -2.04 -14.27
N SER A 112 -2.56 -1.58 -15.49
CA SER A 112 -3.44 -0.43 -15.71
C SER A 112 -4.83 -0.69 -15.14
N GLU A 113 -5.39 -1.87 -15.40
CA GLU A 113 -6.69 -2.29 -14.88
C GLU A 113 -6.72 -2.28 -13.34
N ALA A 114 -5.69 -2.85 -12.70
CA ALA A 114 -5.57 -2.84 -11.25
C ALA A 114 -5.42 -1.42 -10.66
N CYS A 115 -4.66 -0.55 -11.32
CA CYS A 115 -4.50 0.85 -10.92
C CYS A 115 -5.77 1.68 -11.11
N GLU A 116 -6.53 1.44 -12.17
CA GLU A 116 -7.83 2.06 -12.41
C GLU A 116 -8.85 1.64 -11.35
N PHE A 117 -8.89 0.35 -11.04
CA PHE A 117 -9.73 -0.18 -9.96
C PHE A 117 -9.40 0.45 -8.61
N GLU A 118 -8.10 0.49 -8.26
CA GLU A 118 -7.61 1.14 -7.03
C GLU A 118 -8.03 2.62 -6.96
N SER A 119 -7.84 3.35 -8.06
CA SER A 119 -8.17 4.77 -8.16
C SER A 119 -9.67 5.02 -8.03
N LYS A 120 -10.50 4.23 -8.72
CA LYS A 120 -11.96 4.30 -8.62
C LYS A 120 -12.43 3.97 -7.21
N TRP A 121 -11.91 2.92 -6.58
CA TRP A 121 -12.25 2.57 -5.21
C TRP A 121 -11.90 3.68 -4.20
N LYS A 122 -10.72 4.28 -4.35
CA LYS A 122 -10.31 5.45 -3.54
C LYS A 122 -11.23 6.65 -3.78
N ASN A 123 -11.60 6.92 -5.03
CA ASN A 123 -12.46 8.05 -5.38
C ASN A 123 -13.89 7.88 -4.87
N ILE A 124 -14.50 6.70 -5.03
CA ILE A 124 -15.85 6.43 -4.50
C ILE A 124 -15.84 6.52 -2.97
N SER A 125 -14.82 5.94 -2.31
CA SER A 125 -14.70 5.99 -0.86
C SER A 125 -14.53 7.43 -0.32
N LYS A 126 -13.91 8.33 -1.09
CA LYS A 126 -13.80 9.77 -0.75
C LYS A 126 -15.11 10.53 -1.01
N LYS A 127 -15.82 10.22 -2.09
CA LYS A 127 -17.08 10.87 -2.47
C LYS A 127 -18.23 10.48 -1.53
N MET A 128 -18.19 9.26 -1.00
CA MET A 128 -19.21 8.80 -0.06
C MET A 128 -19.04 9.52 1.28
N THR A 129 -20.10 10.20 1.71
CA THR A 129 -20.13 10.86 3.02
C THR A 129 -20.09 9.77 4.11
N ARG A 130 -19.23 9.97 5.11
CA ARG A 130 -19.29 9.12 6.30
C ARG A 130 -20.47 9.57 7.13
N LYS A 131 -21.47 8.68 7.30
CA LYS A 131 -22.45 8.86 8.37
C LYS A 131 -21.66 9.03 9.67
N ARG A 132 -22.00 10.03 10.48
CA ARG A 132 -21.35 10.31 11.77
C ARG A 132 -21.68 9.18 12.75
N SER A 133 -21.05 8.05 12.54
CA SER A 133 -21.08 6.86 13.38
C SER A 133 -19.76 6.80 14.13
N GLU A 134 -19.77 6.16 15.30
CA GLU A 134 -18.58 5.99 16.14
C GLU A 134 -17.38 5.53 15.33
N PRO A 135 -16.18 6.13 15.54
CA PRO A 135 -14.99 5.82 14.78
C PRO A 135 -14.45 4.44 15.16
N GLY A 136 -15.05 3.39 14.59
CA GLY A 136 -14.63 2.01 14.73
C GLY A 136 -13.98 1.47 13.46
N MET A 137 -13.06 0.51 13.61
CA MET A 137 -12.43 -0.16 12.46
C MET A 137 -13.49 -0.83 11.56
N ASN A 138 -14.51 -1.46 12.17
CA ASN A 138 -15.62 -2.09 11.47
C ASN A 138 -16.41 -1.09 10.60
N ALA A 139 -16.69 0.12 11.12
CA ALA A 139 -17.36 1.16 10.35
C ALA A 139 -16.52 1.60 9.13
N VAL A 140 -15.18 1.67 9.29
CA VAL A 140 -14.28 1.98 8.18
C VAL A 140 -14.24 0.85 7.14
N LEU A 141 -14.26 -0.41 7.56
CA LEU A 141 -14.32 -1.57 6.66
C LEU A 141 -15.66 -1.64 5.92
N GLN A 142 -16.79 -1.45 6.60
CA GLN A 142 -18.11 -1.39 5.97
C GLN A 142 -18.19 -0.27 4.93
N HIS A 143 -17.66 0.91 5.26
CA HIS A 143 -17.57 2.03 4.30
C HIS A 143 -16.76 1.64 3.05
N ARG A 144 -15.67 0.87 3.22
CA ARG A 144 -14.87 0.37 2.11
C ARG A 144 -15.58 -0.69 1.30
N GLU A 145 -16.35 -1.57 1.95
CA GLU A 145 -17.14 -2.61 1.31
C GLU A 145 -18.27 -2.02 0.47
N VAL A 146 -19.02 -1.05 1.00
CA VAL A 146 -20.05 -0.33 0.22
C VAL A 146 -19.42 0.40 -0.96
N ALA A 147 -18.26 1.04 -0.75
CA ALA A 147 -17.53 1.67 -1.85
C ALA A 147 -17.09 0.64 -2.90
N LEU A 148 -16.64 -0.55 -2.49
CA LEU A 148 -16.25 -1.63 -3.39
C LEU A 148 -17.45 -2.13 -4.19
N SER A 149 -18.61 -2.33 -3.55
CA SER A 149 -19.85 -2.73 -4.22
C SER A 149 -20.23 -1.75 -5.33
N ARG A 150 -20.08 -0.45 -5.10
CA ARG A 150 -20.29 0.57 -6.14
C ARG A 150 -19.25 0.49 -7.24
N VAL A 151 -17.97 0.23 -6.93
CA VAL A 151 -16.96 0.03 -7.99
C VAL A 151 -17.35 -1.14 -8.89
N LYS A 152 -17.83 -2.25 -8.31
CA LYS A 152 -18.29 -3.42 -9.07
C LYS A 152 -19.47 -3.10 -9.98
N THR A 153 -20.32 -2.14 -9.63
CA THR A 153 -21.42 -1.72 -10.53
C THR A 153 -20.94 -0.82 -11.67
N PHE A 154 -19.74 -0.22 -11.57
CA PHE A 154 -19.18 0.67 -12.60
C PHE A 154 -18.12 0.00 -13.49
N LEU A 155 -17.62 -1.16 -13.10
CA LEU A 155 -16.59 -1.91 -13.81
C LEU A 155 -17.06 -3.35 -13.95
N ASP A 156 -16.88 -3.95 -15.13
CA ASP A 156 -17.17 -5.37 -15.36
C ASP A 156 -16.12 -6.26 -14.67
N CYS A 157 -16.18 -6.29 -13.34
CA CYS A 157 -15.29 -7.01 -12.46
C CYS A 157 -15.74 -8.44 -12.17
N ASN A 158 -16.64 -9.01 -12.98
CA ASN A 158 -17.18 -10.37 -12.76
C ASN A 158 -16.11 -11.46 -12.83
N HIS A 159 -15.03 -11.20 -13.57
CA HIS A 159 -13.90 -12.12 -13.68
C HIS A 159 -12.91 -11.99 -12.50
N LEU A 160 -13.08 -11.00 -11.61
CA LEU A 160 -12.18 -10.77 -10.48
C LEU A 160 -12.58 -11.63 -9.28
N ASN A 161 -11.59 -12.23 -8.63
CA ASN A 161 -11.78 -13.00 -7.41
C ASN A 161 -11.59 -12.09 -6.19
N ILE A 162 -12.64 -11.88 -5.41
CA ILE A 162 -12.65 -10.95 -4.28
C ILE A 162 -12.75 -11.76 -2.99
N LYS A 163 -11.66 -11.80 -2.24
CA LYS A 163 -11.52 -12.52 -0.98
C LYS A 163 -11.52 -11.52 0.17
N TRP A 164 -12.56 -11.56 1.01
CA TRP A 164 -12.59 -10.80 2.25
C TRP A 164 -12.02 -11.65 3.38
N HIS A 165 -11.16 -11.02 4.19
CA HIS A 165 -10.59 -11.61 5.39
C HIS A 165 -11.15 -10.80 6.57
N SER A 166 -12.13 -11.39 7.25
CA SER A 166 -12.60 -10.87 8.54
C SER A 166 -11.51 -11.23 9.57
N SER A 167 -10.99 -10.23 10.29
CA SER A 167 -10.09 -10.44 11.44
C SER A 167 -10.90 -10.59 12.71
#